data_AF-A0AAW9H1M8-F1
#
_entry.id   AF-A0AAW9H1M8-F1
#
_cell.length_a   1.000
_cell.length_b   1.000
_cell.length_c   1.000
_cell.angle_alpha   90.00
_cell.angle_beta   90.00
_cell.angle_gamma   90.00
#
_symmetry.space_group_name_H-M   'P 1'
#
loop_
_entity.id
_entity.type
_entity.pdbx_description
1 polymer ?
#
loop_
_entity_poly.entity_id
_entity_poly.type
_entity_poly.pdbx_seq_one_letter_code
_entity_poly.pdbx_strand_id
1 'polypeptide(L)'
;MTSLTGGSAGLRNDVFVDMNRGQQRAEEQLAYAGESESTAFAKGKDVLRNDERWVIHMEAGVRFVPSKAPNVMPISELRQILEETIAAGNVTFHPDPANKDEVVTLDFVHMYPVPAYPTHMVLLFTYTNKSGADPGFRNLDTGSSRTAPKKKGEGNATSAHLVISLKDKHRKGHSYWPAILEDVGGLGKTKMQAALNHFIASRRNFSFKDEEGNVVAASARFYLDGLDDQKLEKDMEKGRISYFVAIKEKKDKPSFDELTGLRVASQITKLKPSKEFDGPVKGWLNKIAEACRGQGYDKVRVHYVRQDGKNRSLTFGTHREDAEDFLIKQVDRIVLQNIDLAQTHPAPCVDLIKAMTALMK
;
A
#
# COMPACT_ATOMS: atom_id res chain seq x y z
N MET A 1 14.31 -81.10 -31.83
CA MET A 1 15.33 -80.07 -31.55
C MET A 1 14.66 -78.72 -31.75
N THR A 2 14.51 -77.99 -30.63
CA THR A 2 14.49 -76.52 -30.49
C THR A 2 13.78 -75.68 -31.57
N SER A 3 12.77 -74.85 -31.32
CA SER A 3 11.91 -74.57 -30.16
C SER A 3 10.79 -73.64 -30.63
N LEU A 4 9.55 -74.02 -30.31
CA LEU A 4 8.44 -73.18 -29.80
C LEU A 4 7.94 -71.98 -30.66
N THR A 5 6.84 -72.20 -31.40
CA THR A 5 5.43 -71.78 -31.09
C THR A 5 5.17 -70.29 -31.38
N GLY A 6 4.35 -69.92 -32.37
CA GLY A 6 2.88 -70.11 -32.43
C GLY A 6 2.23 -68.73 -32.15
N GLY A 7 1.17 -68.23 -32.78
CA GLY A 7 0.23 -68.68 -33.80
C GLY A 7 -0.77 -67.53 -34.05
N SER A 8 -1.44 -67.57 -35.22
CA SER A 8 -2.72 -66.92 -35.65
C SER A 8 -3.06 -65.49 -35.17
N ALA A 9 -3.14 -64.48 -36.04
CA ALA A 9 -4.23 -64.16 -37.00
C ALA A 9 -5.28 -63.17 -36.46
N GLY A 10 -5.52 -62.09 -37.21
CA GLY A 10 -6.85 -61.47 -37.33
C GLY A 10 -7.06 -60.03 -36.85
N LEU A 11 -7.17 -59.13 -37.83
CA LEU A 11 -8.22 -58.11 -38.00
C LEU A 11 -8.27 -56.80 -37.15
N ARG A 12 -8.16 -55.69 -37.91
CA ARG A 12 -9.03 -54.49 -37.99
C ARG A 12 -9.07 -53.42 -36.88
N ASN A 13 -8.98 -52.18 -37.38
CA ASN A 13 -9.66 -50.93 -37.00
C ASN A 13 -9.34 -50.31 -35.62
N ASP A 14 -8.80 -49.08 -35.60
CA ASP A 14 -9.64 -47.88 -35.61
C ASP A 14 -8.84 -46.57 -35.69
N VAL A 15 -9.44 -45.63 -36.42
CA VAL A 15 -9.09 -44.22 -36.47
C VAL A 15 -9.54 -43.57 -35.17
N PHE A 16 -8.58 -43.13 -34.35
CA PHE A 16 -8.81 -42.12 -33.31
C PHE A 16 -7.74 -41.04 -33.45
N VAL A 17 -8.06 -40.04 -34.29
CA VAL A 17 -7.34 -38.77 -34.29
C VAL A 17 -7.82 -37.98 -33.08
N ASP A 18 -6.85 -37.69 -32.22
CA ASP A 18 -6.92 -37.15 -30.88
C ASP A 18 -7.71 -35.82 -30.81
N MET A 19 -8.99 -35.89 -30.45
CA MET A 19 -9.90 -34.75 -30.24
C MET A 19 -9.50 -33.86 -29.03
N ASN A 20 -8.52 -34.25 -28.21
CA ASN A 20 -8.12 -33.51 -27.01
C ASN A 20 -7.22 -32.28 -27.25
N ARG A 21 -6.58 -32.16 -28.43
CA ARG A 21 -5.74 -30.98 -28.73
C ARG A 21 -6.53 -29.78 -29.25
N GLY A 22 -7.75 -30.00 -29.76
CA GLY A 22 -8.64 -28.93 -30.23
C GLY A 22 -9.32 -28.17 -29.09
N GLN A 23 -9.73 -28.87 -28.03
CA GLN A 23 -10.41 -28.26 -26.89
C GLN A 23 -9.50 -27.38 -26.03
N GLN A 24 -8.23 -27.78 -25.81
CA GLN A 24 -7.27 -26.94 -25.06
C GLN A 24 -6.95 -25.61 -25.75
N ARG A 25 -6.91 -25.57 -27.10
CA ARG A 25 -6.70 -24.31 -27.84
C ARG A 25 -7.94 -23.42 -27.89
N ALA A 26 -9.13 -24.01 -27.90
CA ALA A 26 -10.38 -23.26 -27.86
C ALA A 26 -10.61 -22.62 -26.48
N GLU A 27 -10.27 -23.32 -25.39
CA GLU A 27 -10.32 -22.75 -24.03
C GLU A 27 -9.27 -21.66 -23.79
N GLU A 28 -8.05 -21.79 -24.35
CA GLU A 28 -7.03 -20.72 -24.31
C GLU A 28 -7.44 -19.47 -25.12
N GLN A 29 -8.15 -19.63 -26.24
CA GLN A 29 -8.65 -18.51 -27.04
C GLN A 29 -9.91 -17.85 -26.43
N LEU A 30 -10.79 -18.62 -25.78
CA LEU A 30 -11.95 -18.10 -25.05
C LEU A 30 -11.56 -17.37 -23.75
N ALA A 31 -10.49 -17.80 -23.08
CA ALA A 31 -9.92 -17.08 -21.95
C ALA A 31 -9.36 -15.69 -22.35
N TYR A 32 -8.95 -15.52 -23.61
CA TYR A 32 -8.43 -14.26 -24.13
C TYR A 32 -9.55 -13.32 -24.63
N ALA A 33 -10.67 -13.87 -25.12
CA ALA A 33 -11.78 -13.09 -25.64
C ALA A 33 -12.72 -12.53 -24.55
N GLY A 34 -12.74 -13.15 -23.36
CA GLY A 34 -13.51 -12.67 -22.19
C GLY A 34 -12.89 -11.47 -21.46
N GLU A 35 -11.70 -11.00 -21.86
CA GLU A 35 -10.99 -9.88 -21.20
C GLU A 35 -11.48 -8.49 -21.63
N SER A 36 -12.48 -8.37 -22.51
CA SER A 36 -12.88 -7.08 -23.09
C SER A 36 -13.76 -6.18 -22.20
N GLU A 37 -14.18 -6.63 -21.02
CA GLU A 37 -14.96 -5.79 -20.09
C GLU A 37 -14.24 -5.47 -18.75
N SER A 38 -13.10 -6.11 -18.44
CA SER A 38 -12.27 -5.73 -17.27
C SER A 38 -11.00 -4.96 -17.62
N THR A 39 -10.77 -4.69 -18.90
CA THR A 39 -9.54 -4.06 -19.44
C THR A 39 -9.55 -2.53 -19.41
N ALA A 40 -10.60 -1.90 -18.89
CA ALA A 40 -10.61 -0.44 -18.64
C ALA A 40 -9.64 0.02 -17.53
N PHE A 41 -9.01 -0.91 -16.80
CA PHE A 41 -8.17 -0.60 -15.64
C PHE A 41 -6.66 -0.41 -15.93
N ALA A 42 -6.21 -0.50 -17.17
CA ALA A 42 -4.77 -0.63 -17.48
C ALA A 42 -4.17 0.40 -18.45
N LYS A 43 -4.76 1.60 -18.60
CA LYS A 43 -4.11 2.72 -19.32
C LYS A 43 -3.91 3.92 -18.41
N GLY A 44 -2.66 4.13 -17.97
CA GLY A 44 -2.14 5.43 -17.49
C GLY A 44 -2.19 5.71 -15.97
N LYS A 45 -1.73 4.80 -15.10
CA LYS A 45 -1.91 4.90 -13.63
C LYS A 45 -0.62 4.92 -12.77
N ASP A 46 0.49 5.45 -13.29
CA ASP A 46 1.78 5.45 -12.56
C ASP A 46 2.23 6.81 -12.04
N VAL A 47 1.46 7.85 -12.30
CA VAL A 47 1.71 9.20 -11.78
C VAL A 47 0.44 9.62 -11.08
N LEU A 48 0.52 9.81 -9.76
CA LEU A 48 -0.53 10.48 -8.98
C LEU A 48 -0.80 11.82 -9.67
N ARG A 49 -1.98 11.94 -10.27
CA ARG A 49 -2.43 13.22 -10.82
C ARG A 49 -2.68 14.20 -9.67
N ASN A 50 -2.53 15.48 -9.99
CA ASN A 50 -2.83 16.56 -9.06
C ASN A 50 -4.28 16.53 -8.56
N ASP A 51 -5.21 15.90 -9.27
CA ASP A 51 -6.63 15.82 -8.88
C ASP A 51 -7.01 14.51 -8.20
N GLU A 52 -6.06 13.63 -7.87
CA GLU A 52 -6.36 12.32 -7.30
C GLU A 52 -5.52 11.98 -6.07
N ARG A 53 -6.11 11.17 -5.19
CA ARG A 53 -5.43 10.52 -4.07
C ARG A 53 -5.87 9.09 -3.91
N TRP A 54 -4.93 8.24 -3.56
CA TRP A 54 -5.22 6.93 -3.01
C TRP A 54 -5.30 7.05 -1.49
N VAL A 55 -6.25 6.35 -0.89
CA VAL A 55 -6.44 6.35 0.55
C VAL A 55 -6.65 4.93 1.08
N ILE A 56 -6.10 4.66 2.25
CA ILE A 56 -6.08 3.34 2.88
C ILE A 56 -6.95 3.40 4.14
N HIS A 57 -7.91 2.49 4.26
CA HIS A 57 -8.71 2.36 5.48
C HIS A 57 -7.92 1.65 6.57
N MET A 58 -7.97 2.22 7.77
CA MET A 58 -7.14 1.85 8.90
C MET A 58 -7.97 1.74 10.19
N GLU A 59 -7.44 0.96 11.12
CA GLU A 59 -7.84 0.87 12.52
C GLU A 59 -6.77 1.62 13.33
N ALA A 60 -7.12 2.76 13.94
CA ALA A 60 -6.23 3.52 14.81
C ALA A 60 -6.50 3.19 16.28
N GLY A 61 -5.47 3.25 17.12
CA GLY A 61 -5.65 3.11 18.55
C GLY A 61 -4.36 3.34 19.33
N VAL A 62 -4.44 3.20 20.65
CA VAL A 62 -3.28 3.25 21.54
C VAL A 62 -3.27 2.01 22.40
N ARG A 63 -2.12 1.35 22.49
CA ARG A 63 -1.86 0.24 23.42
C ARG A 63 -0.83 0.67 24.44
N PHE A 64 -0.91 0.15 25.65
CA PHE A 64 0.10 0.42 26.66
C PHE A 64 1.09 -0.74 26.79
N VAL A 65 2.34 -0.40 27.08
CA VAL A 65 3.40 -1.36 27.40
C VAL A 65 3.92 -1.04 28.80
N PRO A 66 4.01 -2.01 29.71
CA PRO A 66 3.67 -3.43 29.55
C PRO A 66 2.15 -3.66 29.42
N SER A 67 1.73 -4.83 28.90
CA SER A 67 0.31 -5.16 28.63
C SER A 67 -0.60 -5.16 29.86
N LYS A 68 -0.01 -5.24 31.07
CA LYS A 68 -0.70 -5.11 32.37
C LYS A 68 -1.07 -3.66 32.71
N ALA A 69 -0.55 -2.67 31.99
CA ALA A 69 -0.93 -1.27 32.16
C ALA A 69 -2.39 -1.04 31.68
N PRO A 70 -3.06 0.04 32.14
CA PRO A 70 -4.39 0.39 31.67
C PRO A 70 -4.39 0.54 30.15
N ASN A 71 -5.15 -0.29 29.45
CA ASN A 71 -5.05 -0.45 27.99
C ASN A 71 -5.89 0.55 27.19
N VAL A 72 -6.43 1.59 27.83
CA VAL A 72 -7.38 2.51 27.19
C VAL A 72 -6.91 3.95 27.36
N MET A 73 -6.58 4.58 26.23
CA MET A 73 -6.45 6.03 26.12
C MET A 73 -7.67 6.55 25.35
N PRO A 74 -8.50 7.42 25.93
CA PRO A 74 -9.59 8.08 25.20
C PRO A 74 -9.04 8.94 24.05
N ILE A 75 -9.77 9.04 22.94
CA ILE A 75 -9.33 9.86 21.80
C ILE A 75 -9.17 11.34 22.17
N SER A 76 -9.93 11.83 23.15
CA SER A 76 -9.79 13.18 23.68
C SER A 76 -8.44 13.42 24.35
N GLU A 77 -7.89 12.41 25.01
CA GLU A 77 -6.56 12.49 25.64
C GLU A 77 -5.47 12.47 24.56
N LEU A 78 -5.57 11.57 23.57
CA LEU A 78 -4.66 11.56 22.42
C LEU A 78 -4.68 12.92 21.71
N ARG A 79 -5.87 13.45 21.43
CA ARG A 79 -6.05 14.78 20.83
C ARG A 79 -5.32 15.85 21.62
N GLN A 80 -5.54 15.93 22.94
CA GLN A 80 -4.90 16.93 23.79
C GLN A 80 -3.37 16.84 23.70
N ILE A 81 -2.80 15.64 23.75
CA ILE A 81 -1.35 15.43 23.65
C ILE A 81 -0.81 15.96 22.31
N LEU A 82 -1.52 15.71 21.21
CA LEU A 82 -1.12 16.17 19.89
C LEU A 82 -1.29 17.68 19.71
N GLU A 83 -2.36 18.28 20.25
CA GLU A 83 -2.55 19.74 20.26
C GLU A 83 -1.44 20.44 21.05
N GLU A 84 -1.04 19.89 22.20
CA GLU A 84 0.09 20.40 22.98
C GLU A 84 1.43 20.23 22.24
N THR A 85 1.57 19.16 21.45
CA THR A 85 2.73 18.94 20.59
C THR A 85 2.88 20.06 19.56
N ILE A 86 1.78 20.44 18.90
CA ILE A 86 1.75 21.58 17.98
C ILE A 86 2.03 22.89 18.72
N ALA A 87 1.36 23.14 19.84
CA ALA A 87 1.43 24.40 20.56
C ALA A 87 2.84 24.72 21.09
N ALA A 88 3.59 23.69 21.47
CA ALA A 88 4.97 23.85 21.93
C ALA A 88 5.99 24.02 20.79
N GLY A 89 5.59 23.88 19.53
CA GLY A 89 6.39 24.14 18.34
C GLY A 89 7.45 23.07 18.02
N ASN A 90 7.80 22.99 16.73
CA ASN A 90 8.98 22.31 16.16
C ASN A 90 9.33 20.91 16.72
N VAL A 91 8.33 20.07 17.05
CA VAL A 91 8.61 18.66 17.37
C VAL A 91 8.82 17.91 16.07
N THR A 92 10.08 17.54 15.83
CA THR A 92 10.51 16.81 14.64
C THR A 92 10.84 15.38 15.02
N PHE A 93 10.32 14.42 14.25
CA PHE A 93 10.76 13.04 14.30
C PHE A 93 11.77 12.77 13.19
N HIS A 94 12.94 12.23 13.54
CA HIS A 94 13.93 11.76 12.56
C HIS A 94 13.84 10.23 12.48
N PRO A 95 13.38 9.66 11.34
CA PRO A 95 13.27 8.21 11.17
C PRO A 95 14.59 7.47 11.41
N ASP A 96 15.70 8.06 10.98
CA ASP A 96 17.05 7.64 11.33
C ASP A 96 17.70 8.68 12.26
N PRO A 97 17.83 8.40 13.57
CA PRO A 97 18.45 9.34 14.50
C PRO A 97 19.94 9.58 14.23
N ALA A 98 20.63 8.63 13.59
CA ALA A 98 22.04 8.77 13.21
C ALA A 98 22.18 9.63 11.95
N ASN A 99 21.23 9.50 11.02
CA ASN A 99 21.15 10.32 9.80
C ASN A 99 19.90 11.22 9.76
N LYS A 100 20.08 12.49 10.12
CA LYS A 100 19.01 13.50 10.17
C LYS A 100 18.63 14.09 8.80
N ASP A 101 18.91 13.40 7.71
CA ASP A 101 18.50 13.82 6.35
C ASP A 101 16.99 13.68 6.12
N GLU A 102 16.32 12.82 6.89
CA GLU A 102 14.88 12.67 6.88
C GLU A 102 14.25 13.29 8.12
N VAL A 103 13.11 13.95 7.95
CA VAL A 103 12.32 14.49 9.05
C VAL A 103 10.83 14.34 8.78
N VAL A 104 10.08 14.03 9.83
CA VAL A 104 8.62 14.02 9.85
C VAL A 104 8.15 15.03 10.89
N THR A 105 7.22 15.90 10.50
CA THR A 105 6.54 16.84 11.38
C THR A 105 5.04 16.55 11.42
N LEU A 106 4.42 16.85 12.55
CA LEU A 106 2.98 17.04 12.64
C LEU A 106 2.73 18.54 12.51
N ASP A 107 2.07 18.97 11.45
CA ASP A 107 1.88 20.39 11.15
C ASP A 107 0.53 20.88 11.67
N PHE A 108 -0.50 20.02 11.64
CA PHE A 108 -1.83 20.37 12.12
C PHE A 108 -2.51 19.21 12.85
N VAL A 109 -3.28 19.60 13.88
CA VAL A 109 -4.35 18.80 14.49
C VAL A 109 -5.63 19.60 14.34
N HIS A 110 -6.60 19.07 13.59
CA HIS A 110 -7.82 19.78 13.24
C HIS A 110 -9.06 18.91 13.50
N MET A 111 -10.10 19.49 14.09
CA MET A 111 -11.35 18.78 14.35
C MET A 111 -12.33 19.04 13.19
N TYR A 112 -12.98 18.01 12.66
CA TYR A 112 -13.85 18.12 11.49
C TYR A 112 -15.21 17.40 11.69
N PRO A 113 -16.35 17.96 11.25
CA PRO A 113 -16.50 19.30 10.70
C PRO A 113 -16.47 20.40 11.77
N VAL A 114 -16.12 21.62 11.38
CA VAL A 114 -16.24 22.86 12.17
C VAL A 114 -17.53 23.57 11.70
N PRO A 115 -18.41 24.12 12.58
CA PRO A 115 -18.12 24.63 13.93
C PRO A 115 -18.86 23.98 15.12
N ALA A 116 -19.74 22.99 14.95
CA ALA A 116 -20.38 22.34 16.08
C ALA A 116 -20.52 20.84 15.82
N TYR A 117 -20.03 20.03 16.76
CA TYR A 117 -19.99 18.56 16.72
C TYR A 117 -18.97 17.98 15.73
N PRO A 118 -17.66 18.18 15.98
CA PRO A 118 -16.67 17.44 15.25
C PRO A 118 -16.88 15.94 15.46
N THR A 119 -16.78 15.19 14.38
CA THR A 119 -16.92 13.73 14.36
C THR A 119 -15.60 13.05 14.02
N HIS A 120 -14.60 13.84 13.58
CA HIS A 120 -13.30 13.37 13.16
C HIS A 120 -12.20 14.29 13.71
N MET A 121 -11.03 13.71 13.96
CA MET A 121 -9.76 14.41 14.12
C MET A 121 -8.92 14.19 12.86
N VAL A 122 -8.37 15.25 12.31
CA VAL A 122 -7.53 15.27 11.12
C VAL A 122 -6.13 15.67 11.54
N LEU A 123 -5.16 14.84 11.16
CA LEU A 123 -3.75 15.09 11.35
C LEU A 123 -3.12 15.34 9.99
N LEU A 124 -2.34 16.43 9.87
CA LEU A 124 -1.54 16.71 8.68
C LEU A 124 -0.07 16.53 9.02
N PHE A 125 0.56 15.57 8.37
CA PHE A 125 1.99 15.31 8.50
C PHE A 125 2.73 15.83 7.28
N THR A 126 3.96 16.29 7.48
CA THR A 126 4.91 16.53 6.40
C THR A 126 6.16 15.69 6.61
N TYR A 127 6.57 15.02 5.55
CA TYR A 127 7.86 14.33 5.45
C TYR A 127 8.77 15.13 4.54
N THR A 128 10.02 15.29 4.95
CA THR A 128 11.05 15.99 4.17
C THR A 128 12.31 15.13 4.11
N ASN A 129 12.85 14.98 2.89
CA ASN A 129 14.09 14.25 2.62
C ASN A 129 15.12 15.16 1.95
N LYS A 130 16.18 15.47 2.69
CA LYS A 130 17.29 16.29 2.22
C LYS A 130 18.21 15.57 1.23
N SER A 131 18.38 14.26 1.39
CA SER A 131 19.28 13.44 0.54
C SER A 131 18.68 13.12 -0.84
N GLY A 132 17.37 13.31 -1.02
CA GLY A 132 16.69 13.13 -2.30
C GLY A 132 17.28 14.04 -3.39
N ALA A 133 17.33 13.54 -4.64
CA ALA A 133 17.80 14.32 -5.78
C ALA A 133 16.97 15.59 -6.00
N ASP A 134 17.57 16.64 -6.56
CA ASP A 134 16.84 17.85 -6.92
C ASP A 134 15.74 17.53 -7.94
N PRO A 135 14.52 18.07 -7.78
CA PRO A 135 13.44 17.84 -8.73
C PRO A 135 13.79 18.46 -10.09
N GLY A 136 13.54 17.68 -11.15
CA GLY A 136 13.69 18.08 -12.54
C GLY A 136 12.34 18.15 -13.23
N PHE A 137 12.18 19.16 -14.08
CA PHE A 137 10.98 19.35 -14.90
C PHE A 137 11.40 19.44 -16.36
N ARG A 138 10.64 18.79 -17.24
CA ARG A 138 10.83 18.88 -18.68
C ARG A 138 9.57 19.43 -19.32
N ASN A 139 9.71 20.51 -20.08
CA ASN A 139 8.62 21.06 -20.86
C ASN A 139 8.32 20.10 -22.02
N LEU A 140 7.06 19.66 -22.13
CA LEU A 140 6.65 18.67 -23.12
C LEU A 140 6.59 19.24 -24.54
N ASP A 141 6.30 20.53 -24.69
CA ASP A 141 6.15 21.20 -25.98
C ASP A 141 7.50 21.62 -26.56
N THR A 142 8.38 22.18 -25.72
CA THR A 142 9.68 22.73 -26.15
C THR A 142 10.83 21.74 -25.95
N GLY A 143 10.62 20.67 -25.19
CA GLY A 143 11.65 19.68 -24.83
C GLY A 143 12.70 20.19 -23.83
N SER A 144 12.62 21.46 -23.40
CA SER A 144 13.60 22.07 -22.49
C SER A 144 13.48 21.50 -21.07
N SER A 145 14.63 21.34 -20.41
CA SER A 145 14.69 20.84 -19.03
C SER A 145 15.09 21.97 -18.09
N ARG A 146 14.48 22.01 -16.91
CA ARG A 146 14.95 22.81 -15.77
C ARG A 146 15.08 21.92 -14.54
N THR A 147 16.11 22.16 -13.75
CA THR A 147 16.19 21.65 -12.38
C THR A 147 15.76 22.74 -11.41
N ALA A 148 15.15 22.36 -10.30
CA ALA A 148 14.89 23.27 -9.18
C ALA A 148 15.81 22.86 -8.03
N PRO A 149 17.03 23.41 -7.96
CA PRO A 149 18.01 23.02 -6.95
C PRO A 149 17.52 23.42 -5.55
N LYS A 150 17.65 22.49 -4.60
CA LYS A 150 17.32 22.76 -3.19
C LYS A 150 18.27 23.83 -2.61
N LYS A 151 17.73 24.76 -1.84
CA LYS A 151 18.53 25.72 -1.07
C LYS A 151 19.07 25.09 0.21
N LYS A 152 19.99 25.79 0.87
CA LYS A 152 20.55 25.36 2.17
C LYS A 152 19.42 25.17 3.19
N GLY A 153 19.28 23.95 3.68
CA GLY A 153 18.26 23.57 4.66
C GLY A 153 16.95 23.07 4.05
N GLU A 154 16.82 23.02 2.73
CA GLU A 154 15.65 22.46 2.05
C GLU A 154 15.82 20.96 1.79
N GLY A 155 14.69 20.25 1.76
CA GLY A 155 14.57 18.86 1.34
C GLY A 155 13.35 18.70 0.42
N ASN A 156 13.26 17.59 -0.30
CA ASN A 156 12.04 17.24 -1.03
C ASN A 156 10.96 16.90 -0.01
N ALA A 157 9.81 17.55 -0.10
CA ALA A 157 8.74 17.41 0.88
C ALA A 157 7.47 16.80 0.28
N THR A 158 6.75 16.04 1.11
CA THR A 158 5.42 15.49 0.83
C THR A 158 4.56 15.62 2.08
N SER A 159 3.28 15.95 1.92
CA SER A 159 2.33 15.98 3.04
C SER A 159 1.27 14.90 2.89
N ALA A 160 0.77 14.37 4.01
CA ALA A 160 -0.30 13.39 4.03
C ALA A 160 -1.30 13.63 5.16
N HIS A 161 -2.57 13.42 4.83
CA HIS A 161 -3.67 13.47 5.80
C HIS A 161 -3.91 12.10 6.44
N LEU A 162 -4.07 12.10 7.76
CA LEU A 162 -4.64 11.00 8.52
C LEU A 162 -5.93 11.48 9.18
N VAL A 163 -7.06 10.96 8.72
CA VAL A 163 -8.38 11.25 9.29
C VAL A 163 -8.74 10.12 10.25
N ILE A 164 -9.17 10.45 11.47
CA ILE A 164 -9.53 9.49 12.53
C ILE A 164 -10.93 9.84 13.04
N SER A 165 -11.84 8.87 13.04
CA SER A 165 -13.17 9.01 13.65
C SER A 165 -13.06 9.15 15.16
N LEU A 166 -13.81 10.10 15.74
CA LEU A 166 -13.92 10.27 17.19
C LEU A 166 -14.80 9.20 17.85
N LYS A 167 -15.66 8.55 17.05
CA LYS A 167 -16.45 7.41 17.50
C LYS A 167 -15.65 6.14 17.30
N ASP A 168 -15.41 5.41 18.37
CA ASP A 168 -14.79 4.10 18.34
C ASP A 168 -15.75 3.03 17.79
N LYS A 169 -15.16 1.99 17.22
CA LYS A 169 -15.83 0.74 16.85
C LYS A 169 -15.21 -0.39 17.68
N HIS A 170 -15.99 -1.44 17.91
CA HIS A 170 -15.53 -2.64 18.61
C HIS A 170 -15.51 -3.81 17.63
N ARG A 171 -14.40 -4.56 17.60
CA ARG A 171 -14.27 -5.79 16.81
C ARG A 171 -13.46 -6.79 17.62
N LYS A 172 -13.91 -8.06 17.68
CA LYS A 172 -13.18 -9.16 18.34
C LYS A 172 -12.63 -8.79 19.75
N GLY A 173 -13.40 -8.06 20.55
CA GLY A 173 -13.02 -7.70 21.94
C GLY A 173 -12.03 -6.55 22.09
N HIS A 174 -11.67 -5.82 21.04
CA HIS A 174 -10.87 -4.59 21.14
C HIS A 174 -11.61 -3.39 20.53
N SER A 175 -11.43 -2.22 21.15
CA SER A 175 -11.89 -0.93 20.61
C SER A 175 -10.82 -0.32 19.73
N TYR A 176 -11.23 0.28 18.62
CA TYR A 176 -10.36 1.05 17.72
C TYR A 176 -11.13 2.24 17.15
N TRP A 177 -10.39 3.23 16.66
CA TRP A 177 -10.95 4.36 15.91
C TRP A 177 -10.80 4.09 14.43
N PRO A 178 -11.89 4.04 13.65
CA PRO A 178 -11.80 4.00 12.20
C PRO A 178 -10.98 5.18 11.69
N ALA A 179 -10.03 4.92 10.80
CA ALA A 179 -9.13 5.91 10.25
C ALA A 179 -8.96 5.73 8.74
N ILE A 180 -8.58 6.80 8.04
CA ILE A 180 -8.22 6.77 6.64
C ILE A 180 -6.91 7.54 6.50
N LEU A 181 -5.93 6.88 5.89
CA LEU A 181 -4.61 7.40 5.62
C LEU A 181 -4.49 7.74 4.13
N GLU A 182 -4.04 8.94 3.80
CA GLU A 182 -3.59 9.29 2.46
C GLU A 182 -2.30 8.54 2.09
N ASP A 183 -2.30 7.86 0.95
CA ASP A 183 -1.12 7.18 0.42
C ASP A 183 -0.22 8.17 -0.34
N VAL A 184 0.90 8.54 0.27
CA VAL A 184 1.93 9.38 -0.34
C VAL A 184 3.30 8.72 -0.23
N GLY A 185 4.14 8.94 -1.25
CA GLY A 185 5.48 8.36 -1.29
C GLY A 185 6.37 8.88 -0.16
N GLY A 186 7.01 7.97 0.57
CA GLY A 186 7.98 8.29 1.63
C GLY A 186 7.36 8.60 3.00
N LEU A 187 6.04 8.57 3.14
CA LEU A 187 5.34 8.78 4.40
C LEU A 187 4.21 7.75 4.59
N GLY A 188 4.60 6.49 4.73
CA GLY A 188 3.67 5.38 4.98
C GLY A 188 3.21 5.25 6.45
N LYS A 189 2.42 4.20 6.71
CA LYS A 189 1.87 3.85 8.03
C LYS A 189 2.99 3.75 9.07
N THR A 190 4.06 3.05 8.71
CA THR A 190 5.19 2.77 9.61
C THR A 190 5.86 4.04 10.11
N LYS A 191 6.19 5.00 9.22
CA LYS A 191 6.82 6.28 9.60
C LYS A 191 5.85 7.15 10.42
N MET A 192 4.57 7.20 10.05
CA MET A 192 3.58 7.96 10.81
C MET A 192 3.38 7.42 12.23
N GLN A 193 3.30 6.09 12.40
CA GLN A 193 3.21 5.48 13.73
C GLN A 193 4.44 5.80 14.57
N ALA A 194 5.64 5.71 14.00
CA ALA A 194 6.87 6.02 14.71
C ALA A 194 6.91 7.50 15.14
N ALA A 195 6.51 8.42 14.26
CA ALA A 195 6.40 9.84 14.56
C ALA A 195 5.39 10.12 15.69
N LEU A 196 4.17 9.57 15.60
CA LEU A 196 3.16 9.74 16.64
C LEU A 196 3.60 9.18 18.00
N ASN A 197 4.24 8.01 18.00
CA ASN A 197 4.81 7.43 19.21
C ASN A 197 5.89 8.31 19.84
N HIS A 198 6.74 8.91 19.01
CA HIS A 198 7.73 9.88 19.46
C HIS A 198 7.07 11.13 20.06
N PHE A 199 6.06 11.70 19.40
CA PHE A 199 5.34 12.87 19.87
C PHE A 199 4.63 12.61 21.20
N ILE A 200 3.93 11.49 21.33
CA ILE A 200 3.27 11.10 22.58
C ILE A 200 4.28 10.97 23.72
N ALA A 201 5.37 10.23 23.50
CA ALA A 201 6.42 10.03 24.50
C ALA A 201 7.13 11.34 24.90
N SER A 202 7.24 12.31 23.98
CA SER A 202 7.85 13.61 24.26
C SER A 202 7.02 14.51 25.20
N ARG A 203 5.71 14.22 25.34
CA ARG A 203 4.77 15.09 26.08
C ARG A 203 4.21 14.46 27.34
N ARG A 204 4.16 13.14 27.42
CA ARG A 204 3.56 12.42 28.54
C ARG A 204 4.39 11.22 28.92
N ASN A 205 4.61 11.10 30.23
CA ASN A 205 5.05 9.88 30.86
C ASN A 205 3.82 9.22 31.48
N PHE A 206 3.68 7.91 31.30
CA PHE A 206 2.58 7.15 31.88
C PHE A 206 3.11 6.25 32.97
N SER A 207 2.30 6.02 33.99
CA SER A 207 2.57 5.05 35.04
C SER A 207 1.26 4.48 35.55
N PHE A 208 1.33 3.31 36.17
CA PHE A 208 0.19 2.64 36.78
C PHE A 208 0.63 1.88 38.02
N LYS A 209 -0.33 1.52 38.89
CA LYS A 209 -0.08 0.62 40.00
C LYS A 209 -0.29 -0.81 39.55
N ASP A 210 0.68 -1.68 39.80
CA ASP A 210 0.51 -3.12 39.58
C ASP A 210 -0.25 -3.79 40.74
N GLU A 211 -0.42 -5.11 40.66
CA GLU A 211 -1.19 -5.92 41.63
C GLU A 211 -0.59 -5.86 43.05
N GLU A 212 0.71 -5.56 43.17
CA GLU A 212 1.42 -5.42 44.44
C GLU A 212 1.36 -3.97 44.98
N GLY A 213 0.74 -3.05 44.22
CA GLY A 213 0.64 -1.63 44.55
C GLY A 213 1.87 -0.79 44.17
N ASN A 214 2.84 -1.38 43.47
CA ASN A 214 4.05 -0.69 43.03
C ASN A 214 3.73 0.23 41.84
N VAL A 215 4.32 1.43 41.82
CA VAL A 215 4.21 2.35 40.67
C VAL A 215 5.18 1.92 39.59
N VAL A 216 4.65 1.47 38.45
CA VAL A 216 5.41 0.98 37.31
C VAL A 216 5.25 1.94 36.12
N ALA A 217 6.34 2.22 35.42
CA ALA A 217 6.32 3.03 34.21
C ALA A 217 5.56 2.32 33.09
N ALA A 218 4.82 3.09 32.29
CA ALA A 218 4.12 2.63 31.11
C ALA A 218 4.43 3.52 29.91
N SER A 219 4.32 2.93 28.71
CA SER A 219 4.46 3.64 27.44
C SER A 219 3.20 3.48 26.61
N ALA A 220 2.57 4.59 26.26
CA ALA A 220 1.51 4.62 25.26
C ALA A 220 2.11 4.44 23.86
N ARG A 221 1.59 3.48 23.10
CA ARG A 221 1.99 3.15 21.74
C ARG A 221 0.80 3.28 20.80
N PHE A 222 0.79 4.37 20.04
CA PHE A 222 -0.12 4.54 18.91
C PHE A 222 0.13 3.46 17.87
N TYR A 223 -0.95 2.87 17.39
CA TYR A 223 -0.95 1.95 16.28
C TYR A 223 -1.93 2.36 15.19
N LEU A 224 -1.53 2.07 13.96
CA LEU A 224 -2.41 2.02 12.80
C LEU A 224 -2.32 0.60 12.31
N ASP A 225 -3.43 -0.09 12.16
CA ASP A 225 -3.50 -1.36 11.47
C ASP A 225 -4.42 -1.22 10.26
N GLY A 226 -4.18 -2.03 9.24
CA GLY A 226 -5.08 -1.99 8.10
C GLY A 226 -6.43 -2.51 8.42
N LEU A 227 -7.46 -1.88 7.89
CA LEU A 227 -8.73 -2.58 7.79
C LEU A 227 -8.61 -3.61 6.66
N ASP A 228 -8.40 -4.87 7.04
CA ASP A 228 -8.35 -5.98 6.08
C ASP A 228 -9.64 -6.00 5.25
N ASP A 229 -9.51 -6.02 3.94
CA ASP A 229 -10.58 -6.40 3.04
C ASP A 229 -10.87 -7.89 3.29
N GLN A 230 -11.89 -8.13 4.11
CA GLN A 230 -12.36 -9.46 4.45
C GLN A 230 -12.65 -10.33 3.22
N LYS A 231 -12.85 -9.72 2.03
CA LYS A 231 -13.00 -10.48 0.79
C LYS A 231 -11.68 -11.04 0.31
N LEU A 232 -10.59 -10.26 0.28
CA LEU A 232 -9.31 -10.78 -0.18
C LEU A 232 -8.72 -11.78 0.81
N GLU A 233 -8.81 -11.52 2.11
CA GLU A 233 -8.30 -12.45 3.13
C GLU A 233 -9.01 -13.81 3.01
N LYS A 234 -10.34 -13.82 2.90
CA LYS A 234 -11.11 -15.06 2.63
C LYS A 234 -10.79 -15.68 1.28
N ASP A 235 -10.62 -14.86 0.24
CA ASP A 235 -10.24 -15.35 -1.09
C ASP A 235 -8.85 -15.99 -1.07
N MET A 236 -7.95 -15.55 -0.20
CA MET A 236 -6.58 -16.04 -0.06
C MET A 236 -6.40 -17.14 0.98
N GLU A 237 -7.32 -17.30 1.94
CA GLU A 237 -7.30 -18.39 2.93
C GLU A 237 -7.42 -19.78 2.28
N LYS A 238 -8.15 -19.88 1.17
CA LYS A 238 -8.29 -21.12 0.38
C LYS A 238 -7.96 -20.95 -1.10
N GLY A 239 -7.70 -19.72 -1.54
CA GLY A 239 -7.26 -19.44 -2.90
C GLY A 239 -5.79 -19.74 -3.10
N ARG A 240 -5.42 -20.08 -4.33
CA ARG A 240 -4.04 -20.44 -4.68
C ARG A 240 -3.40 -19.33 -5.50
N ILE A 241 -2.27 -18.79 -5.01
CA ILE A 241 -1.45 -17.89 -5.84
C ILE A 241 -0.94 -18.71 -7.03
N SER A 242 -1.22 -18.23 -8.24
CA SER A 242 -0.86 -18.91 -9.48
C SER A 242 0.54 -18.54 -9.93
N TYR A 243 0.84 -17.24 -9.99
CA TYR A 243 2.14 -16.71 -10.37
C TYR A 243 2.23 -15.21 -10.08
N PHE A 244 3.45 -14.69 -10.11
CA PHE A 244 3.71 -13.27 -10.08
C PHE A 244 4.24 -12.78 -11.42
N VAL A 245 4.11 -11.50 -11.66
CA VAL A 245 4.63 -10.81 -12.82
C VAL A 245 5.34 -9.57 -12.33
N ALA A 246 6.67 -9.62 -12.32
CA ALA A 246 7.50 -8.46 -12.04
C ALA A 246 7.63 -7.63 -13.32
N ILE A 247 7.34 -6.33 -13.24
CA ILE A 247 7.33 -5.42 -14.39
C ILE A 247 8.39 -4.36 -14.15
N LYS A 248 9.33 -4.29 -15.08
CA LYS A 248 10.37 -3.26 -15.15
C LYS A 248 10.04 -2.35 -16.31
N GLU A 249 9.63 -1.14 -16.03
CA GLU A 249 9.39 -0.13 -17.05
C GLU A 249 10.74 0.34 -17.58
N LYS A 250 10.91 0.28 -18.89
CA LYS A 250 12.10 0.81 -19.55
C LYS A 250 11.66 2.01 -20.35
N LYS A 251 12.11 3.19 -19.95
CA LYS A 251 11.95 4.40 -20.75
C LYS A 251 13.13 4.47 -21.73
N ASP A 252 12.81 4.54 -23.02
CA ASP A 252 13.71 4.97 -24.09
C ASP A 252 15.02 4.19 -24.27
N LYS A 253 15.02 2.87 -24.06
CA LYS A 253 16.11 2.04 -24.60
C LYS A 253 15.75 1.60 -26.03
N PRO A 254 16.53 1.98 -27.06
CA PRO A 254 16.44 1.29 -28.34
C PRO A 254 16.80 -0.17 -28.07
N SER A 255 15.96 -1.08 -28.55
CA SER A 255 16.35 -2.48 -28.61
C SER A 255 15.66 -3.10 -29.80
N PHE A 256 16.35 -4.09 -30.37
CA PHE A 256 16.22 -4.60 -31.73
C PHE A 256 16.81 -3.63 -32.75
N ASP A 257 18.15 -3.63 -32.82
CA ASP A 257 18.98 -2.79 -33.70
C ASP A 257 18.63 -2.93 -35.19
N GLU A 258 17.85 -3.96 -35.56
CA GLU A 258 17.46 -4.28 -36.93
C GLU A 258 16.11 -3.68 -37.37
N LEU A 259 15.29 -3.14 -36.45
CA LEU A 259 13.95 -2.60 -36.76
C LEU A 259 13.80 -1.15 -36.29
N THR A 260 13.91 -0.22 -37.24
CA THR A 260 13.67 1.20 -37.02
C THR A 260 12.24 1.45 -36.54
N GLY A 261 12.10 2.18 -35.43
CA GLY A 261 10.81 2.62 -34.88
C GLY A 261 10.28 1.81 -33.69
N LEU A 262 10.90 0.69 -33.32
CA LEU A 262 10.54 -0.07 -32.13
C LEU A 262 11.28 0.44 -30.88
N ARG A 263 10.57 0.46 -29.75
CA ARG A 263 11.12 0.82 -28.44
C ARG A 263 10.70 -0.20 -27.41
N VAL A 264 11.60 -0.56 -26.49
CA VAL A 264 11.23 -1.40 -25.36
C VAL A 264 10.48 -0.54 -24.36
N ALA A 265 9.17 -0.76 -24.23
CA ALA A 265 8.34 -0.07 -23.25
C ALA A 265 8.44 -0.70 -21.85
N SER A 266 8.58 -2.02 -21.76
CA SER A 266 8.65 -2.74 -20.49
C SER A 266 9.30 -4.10 -20.64
N GLN A 267 10.01 -4.55 -19.60
CA GLN A 267 10.44 -5.92 -19.42
C GLN A 267 9.55 -6.59 -18.37
N ILE A 268 8.96 -7.73 -18.74
CA ILE A 268 8.01 -8.46 -17.89
C ILE A 268 8.62 -9.82 -17.55
N THR A 269 8.76 -10.10 -16.26
CA THR A 269 9.28 -11.37 -15.75
C THR A 269 8.17 -12.10 -15.02
N LYS A 270 7.73 -13.25 -15.57
CA LYS A 270 6.73 -14.11 -14.93
C LYS A 270 7.43 -15.07 -13.98
N LEU A 271 7.13 -14.95 -12.68
CA LEU A 271 7.66 -15.81 -11.63
C LEU A 271 6.59 -16.82 -11.26
N LYS A 272 6.79 -18.09 -11.66
CA LYS A 272 5.95 -19.19 -11.23
C LYS A 272 6.51 -19.80 -9.94
N PRO A 273 5.67 -20.10 -8.95
CA PRO A 273 6.09 -20.83 -7.76
C PRO A 273 6.54 -22.23 -8.17
N SER A 274 7.69 -22.70 -7.68
CA SER A 274 8.18 -24.06 -7.95
C SER A 274 7.46 -25.13 -7.12
N LYS A 275 6.77 -24.71 -6.05
CA LYS A 275 5.92 -25.53 -5.19
C LYS A 275 4.64 -24.76 -4.88
N GLU A 276 3.57 -25.47 -4.56
CA GLU A 276 2.38 -24.83 -4.01
C GLU A 276 2.73 -24.06 -2.74
N PHE A 277 2.12 -22.89 -2.56
CA PHE A 277 2.39 -22.06 -1.41
C PHE A 277 1.81 -22.70 -0.15
N ASP A 278 2.66 -22.87 0.85
CA ASP A 278 2.27 -23.19 2.21
C ASP A 278 2.59 -21.98 3.11
N GLY A 279 1.59 -21.51 3.87
CA GLY A 279 1.70 -20.35 4.77
C GLY A 279 0.95 -19.07 4.34
N PRO A 280 0.92 -18.04 5.22
CA PRO A 280 0.12 -16.84 5.01
C PRO A 280 0.66 -15.99 3.86
N VAL A 281 -0.20 -15.71 2.88
CA VAL A 281 0.12 -14.95 1.65
C VAL A 281 0.77 -13.60 1.96
N LYS A 282 0.35 -12.93 3.03
CA LYS A 282 0.90 -11.65 3.49
C LYS A 282 2.43 -11.66 3.64
N GLY A 283 3.00 -12.70 4.23
CA GLY A 283 4.45 -12.80 4.42
C GLY A 283 5.22 -12.99 3.11
N TRP A 284 4.57 -13.53 2.09
CA TRP A 284 5.15 -13.71 0.76
C TRP A 284 5.12 -12.44 -0.09
N LEU A 285 4.06 -11.64 0.04
CA LEU A 285 3.91 -10.39 -0.70
C LEU A 285 5.03 -9.38 -0.37
N ASN A 286 5.41 -9.26 0.90
CA ASN A 286 6.52 -8.39 1.30
C ASN A 286 7.86 -8.88 0.77
N LYS A 287 8.14 -10.18 0.91
CA LYS A 287 9.38 -10.77 0.43
C LYS A 287 9.53 -10.62 -1.09
N ILE A 288 8.45 -10.78 -1.85
CA ILE A 288 8.52 -10.65 -3.30
C ILE A 288 8.61 -9.19 -3.75
N ALA A 289 7.92 -8.28 -3.06
CA ALA A 289 8.03 -6.84 -3.30
C ALA A 289 9.47 -6.38 -3.06
N GLU A 290 10.07 -6.77 -1.93
CA GLU A 290 11.45 -6.46 -1.57
C GLU A 290 12.45 -7.06 -2.55
N ALA A 291 12.28 -8.34 -2.92
CA ALA A 291 13.14 -9.00 -3.91
C ALA A 291 13.05 -8.33 -5.31
N CYS A 292 11.85 -7.95 -5.74
CA CYS A 292 11.63 -7.26 -7.01
C CYS A 292 12.23 -5.85 -6.98
N ARG A 293 12.08 -5.13 -5.87
CA ARG A 293 12.71 -3.82 -5.64
C ARG A 293 14.24 -3.94 -5.72
N GLY A 294 14.83 -4.93 -5.05
CA GLY A 294 16.28 -5.18 -5.09
C GLY A 294 16.83 -5.47 -6.49
N GLN A 295 16.00 -5.98 -7.40
CA GLN A 295 16.35 -6.23 -8.80
C GLN A 295 15.97 -5.07 -9.75
N GLY A 296 15.45 -3.97 -9.20
CA GLY A 296 15.04 -2.78 -9.93
C GLY A 296 13.85 -3.02 -10.86
N TYR A 297 12.88 -3.82 -10.43
CA TYR A 297 11.53 -3.84 -11.01
C TYR A 297 10.69 -2.76 -10.33
N ASP A 298 9.81 -2.11 -11.08
CA ASP A 298 8.98 -0.99 -10.61
C ASP A 298 7.65 -1.47 -10.04
N LYS A 299 7.14 -2.61 -10.51
CA LYS A 299 5.85 -3.17 -10.10
C LYS A 299 5.88 -4.68 -9.96
N VAL A 300 4.96 -5.18 -9.15
CA VAL A 300 4.62 -6.59 -9.05
C VAL A 300 3.12 -6.74 -9.28
N ARG A 301 2.76 -7.69 -10.15
CA ARG A 301 1.40 -8.17 -10.31
C ARG A 301 1.28 -9.60 -9.80
N VAL A 302 0.35 -9.82 -8.88
CA VAL A 302 0.05 -11.12 -8.28
C VAL A 302 -1.17 -11.69 -8.99
N HIS A 303 -1.09 -12.91 -9.50
CA HIS A 303 -2.23 -13.65 -10.03
C HIS A 303 -2.61 -14.76 -9.05
N TYR A 304 -3.90 -14.86 -8.72
CA TYR A 304 -4.43 -15.86 -7.79
C TYR A 304 -5.80 -16.36 -8.22
N VAL A 305 -6.13 -17.58 -7.81
CA VAL A 305 -7.44 -18.21 -8.01
C VAL A 305 -8.21 -18.06 -6.70
N ARG A 306 -9.44 -17.52 -6.76
CA ARG A 306 -10.33 -17.36 -5.59
C ARG A 306 -10.98 -18.71 -5.22
N GLN A 307 -11.69 -18.72 -4.08
CA GLN A 307 -12.50 -19.88 -3.65
C GLN A 307 -13.57 -20.29 -4.67
N ASP A 308 -14.12 -19.34 -5.42
CA ASP A 308 -15.13 -19.57 -6.46
C ASP A 308 -14.51 -20.07 -7.79
N GLY A 309 -13.21 -20.36 -7.82
CA GLY A 309 -12.47 -20.82 -9.01
C GLY A 309 -12.11 -19.74 -10.01
N LYS A 310 -12.50 -18.47 -9.78
CA LYS A 310 -12.20 -17.37 -10.71
C LYS A 310 -10.79 -16.84 -10.51
N ASN A 311 -10.13 -16.54 -11.63
CA ASN A 311 -8.83 -15.89 -11.65
C ASN A 311 -8.97 -14.39 -11.33
N ARG A 312 -8.07 -13.88 -10.50
CA ARG A 312 -7.87 -12.45 -10.30
C ARG A 312 -6.40 -12.09 -10.39
N SER A 313 -6.16 -10.80 -10.64
CA SER A 313 -4.82 -10.23 -10.53
C SER A 313 -4.86 -8.90 -9.80
N LEU A 314 -3.77 -8.57 -9.11
CA LEU A 314 -3.58 -7.28 -8.44
C LEU A 314 -2.18 -6.77 -8.73
N THR A 315 -2.03 -5.49 -9.06
CA THR A 315 -0.73 -4.86 -9.38
C THR A 315 -0.43 -3.75 -8.40
N PHE A 316 0.79 -3.70 -7.88
CA PHE A 316 1.26 -2.65 -6.97
C PHE A 316 2.71 -2.27 -7.29
N GLY A 317 3.12 -1.05 -6.91
CA GLY A 317 4.48 -0.55 -7.09
C GLY A 317 5.44 -1.09 -6.05
N THR A 318 6.66 -1.47 -6.45
CA THR A 318 7.72 -1.98 -5.55
C THR A 318 8.34 -0.90 -4.67
N HIS A 319 8.23 0.37 -5.07
CA HIS A 319 8.75 1.52 -4.35
C HIS A 319 7.82 2.03 -3.24
N ARG A 320 6.61 1.48 -3.13
CA ARG A 320 5.67 1.85 -2.07
C ARG A 320 6.14 1.25 -0.75
N GLU A 321 6.18 2.08 0.29
CA GLU A 321 6.24 1.58 1.67
C GLU A 321 4.92 0.87 1.98
N ASP A 322 4.98 -0.21 2.76
CA ASP A 322 3.81 -0.99 3.17
C ASP A 322 2.98 -1.53 1.96
N ALA A 323 3.62 -2.03 0.89
CA ALA A 323 2.95 -2.49 -0.33
C ALA A 323 1.91 -3.63 -0.12
N GLU A 324 1.99 -4.39 0.98
CA GLU A 324 0.96 -5.33 1.43
C GLU A 324 -0.39 -4.67 1.71
N ASP A 325 -0.38 -3.40 2.09
CA ASP A 325 -1.55 -2.63 2.45
C ASP A 325 -2.49 -2.50 1.24
N PHE A 326 -1.94 -2.35 0.05
CA PHE A 326 -2.71 -2.29 -1.20
C PHE A 326 -3.29 -3.62 -1.65
N LEU A 327 -2.73 -4.73 -1.17
CA LEU A 327 -3.21 -6.05 -1.51
C LEU A 327 -4.37 -6.37 -0.59
N ILE A 328 -4.15 -6.35 0.72
CA ILE A 328 -5.05 -6.97 1.69
C ILE A 328 -6.04 -5.95 2.28
N LYS A 329 -5.73 -4.65 2.27
CA LYS A 329 -6.56 -3.66 2.95
C LYS A 329 -7.54 -2.99 2.01
N GLN A 330 -8.61 -2.46 2.58
CA GLN A 330 -9.55 -1.64 1.84
C GLN A 330 -8.86 -0.34 1.42
N VAL A 331 -8.79 -0.11 0.10
CA VAL A 331 -8.20 1.09 -0.51
C VAL A 331 -9.22 1.71 -1.47
N ASP A 332 -9.36 3.04 -1.40
CA ASP A 332 -10.20 3.81 -2.30
C ASP A 332 -9.38 4.84 -3.08
N ARG A 333 -9.89 5.20 -4.26
CA ARG A 333 -9.37 6.31 -5.06
C ARG A 333 -10.33 7.48 -4.95
N ILE A 334 -9.83 8.60 -4.46
CA ILE A 334 -10.53 9.88 -4.45
C ILE A 334 -10.10 10.66 -5.69
N VAL A 335 -11.06 11.22 -6.42
CA VAL A 335 -10.83 12.15 -7.52
C VAL A 335 -11.60 13.43 -7.20
N LEU A 336 -10.90 14.55 -7.12
CA LEU A 336 -11.48 15.86 -6.83
C LEU A 336 -11.54 16.68 -8.12
N GLN A 337 -12.75 17.06 -8.54
CA GLN A 337 -12.90 17.87 -9.75
C GLN A 337 -12.46 19.31 -9.49
N ASN A 338 -11.60 19.84 -10.37
CA ASN A 338 -11.13 21.23 -10.36
C ASN A 338 -10.34 21.63 -9.11
N ILE A 339 -9.73 20.66 -8.41
CA ILE A 339 -8.88 20.91 -7.24
C ILE A 339 -7.50 20.36 -7.53
N ASP A 340 -6.48 21.22 -7.43
CA ASP A 340 -5.09 20.82 -7.50
C ASP A 340 -4.59 20.47 -6.09
N LEU A 341 -4.42 19.18 -5.84
CA LEU A 341 -3.78 18.64 -4.67
C LEU A 341 -2.27 18.61 -4.92
N ALA A 342 -1.59 19.65 -4.45
CA ALA A 342 -0.15 19.73 -4.45
C ALA A 342 0.51 18.60 -3.64
N GLN A 343 1.79 18.33 -3.92
CA GLN A 343 2.57 17.32 -3.20
C GLN A 343 2.73 17.65 -1.71
N THR A 344 2.71 18.94 -1.37
CA THR A 344 2.73 19.46 0.00
C THR A 344 1.52 20.33 0.26
N HIS A 345 1.02 20.28 1.48
CA HIS A 345 -0.16 21.03 1.91
C HIS A 345 0.24 22.00 3.03
N PRO A 346 0.11 23.33 2.83
CA PRO A 346 0.40 24.30 3.89
C PRO A 346 -0.67 24.34 4.99
N ALA A 347 -1.84 23.73 4.74
CA ALA A 347 -2.95 23.60 5.65
C ALA A 347 -3.81 22.36 5.24
N PRO A 348 -4.65 21.83 6.15
CA PRO A 348 -5.50 20.69 5.83
C PRO A 348 -6.44 20.97 4.63
N CYS A 349 -6.46 20.07 3.65
CA CYS A 349 -7.29 20.20 2.45
C CYS A 349 -8.74 19.79 2.76
N VAL A 350 -9.64 20.77 2.92
CA VAL A 350 -11.03 20.55 3.33
C VAL A 350 -11.79 19.62 2.37
N ASP A 351 -11.61 19.78 1.06
CA ASP A 351 -12.29 18.95 0.06
C ASP A 351 -11.82 17.49 0.08
N LEU A 352 -10.51 17.28 0.26
CA LEU A 352 -9.96 15.93 0.44
C LEU A 352 -10.47 15.31 1.74
N ILE A 353 -10.48 16.05 2.86
CA ILE A 353 -11.01 15.58 4.15
C ILE A 353 -12.50 15.22 4.02
N LYS A 354 -13.28 16.04 3.33
CA LYS A 354 -14.70 15.76 3.08
C LYS A 354 -14.88 14.46 2.29
N ALA A 355 -14.05 14.24 1.27
CA ALA A 355 -14.08 13.01 0.49
C ALA A 355 -13.64 11.79 1.32
N MET A 356 -12.59 11.91 2.14
CA MET A 356 -12.13 10.85 3.04
C MET A 356 -13.20 10.48 4.07
N THR A 357 -13.76 11.46 4.77
CA THR A 357 -14.81 11.22 5.78
C THR A 357 -16.07 10.59 5.19
N ALA A 358 -16.41 10.90 3.93
CA ALA A 358 -17.54 10.27 3.24
C ALA A 358 -17.34 8.76 2.99
N LEU A 359 -16.10 8.27 2.99
CA LEU A 359 -15.75 6.85 2.84
C LEU A 359 -15.81 6.09 4.18
N MET A 360 -15.80 6.77 5.33
CA MET A 360 -15.71 6.16 6.67
C MET A 360 -17.04 5.58 7.22
N LYS A 361 -18.04 5.37 6.37
CA LYS A 361 -19.41 4.99 6.79
C LYS A 361 -19.48 3.69 7.58
#